data_AF-A0A0U3AEI3-F1
#
_entry.id   AF-A0A0U3AEI3-F1
#
_cell.length_a   1.000
_cell.length_b   1.000
_cell.length_c   1.000
_cell.angle_alpha   90.00
_cell.angle_beta   90.00
_cell.angle_gamma   90.00
#
_symmetry.space_group_name_H-M   'P 1'
#
loop_
_entity.id
_entity.type
_entity.pdbx_description
1 polymer ?
#
loop_
_entity_poly.entity_id
_entity_poly.type
_entity_poly.pdbx_seq_one_letter_code
_entity_poly.pdbx_strand_id
1 'polypeptide(L)'
;MEVTLFHGRGGTIGRGGGPTQLAILSQPPGSVEGRIRVTEQGEMIQAKFGLPSVARRTLEIYTAAVLSATLKPPPGPPQKYREVMDILSEKSGTHYRALVYDNADFIHYFQNATPSSELANLNIGSRPATRPASREPGTSLSFGSRPARRQMPRTSTGIESLRAIPWIFSWTQTRLLLPSWLGVGAAIRALSPEQLQ
;
A
#
# COMPACT_ATOMS: atom_id res chain seq x y z
N MET A 1 -6.96 27.27 7.77
CA MET A 1 -6.91 26.66 6.43
C MET A 1 -7.66 25.35 6.53
N GLU A 2 -8.65 25.12 5.68
CA GLU A 2 -9.43 23.88 5.70
C GLU A 2 -8.70 22.79 4.91
N VAL A 3 -8.37 21.66 5.54
CA VAL A 3 -7.60 20.57 4.94
C VAL A 3 -8.50 19.35 4.78
N THR A 4 -8.45 18.67 3.63
CA THR A 4 -9.12 17.39 3.42
C THR A 4 -8.10 16.34 3.01
N LEU A 5 -7.91 15.32 3.85
CA LEU A 5 -7.02 14.21 3.56
C LEU A 5 -7.65 13.27 2.53
N PHE A 6 -6.85 12.88 1.53
CA PHE A 6 -7.24 11.87 0.55
C PHE A 6 -6.54 10.55 0.82
N HIS A 7 -7.30 9.55 1.25
CA HIS A 7 -6.80 8.20 1.52
C HIS A 7 -6.71 7.38 0.22
N GLY A 8 -5.48 7.05 -0.17
CA GLY A 8 -5.18 6.22 -1.34
C GLY A 8 -5.51 4.74 -1.17
N ARG A 9 -5.18 3.95 -2.20
CA ARG A 9 -5.34 2.48 -2.20
C ARG A 9 -4.43 1.83 -1.16
N GLY A 10 -4.90 0.80 -0.47
CA GLY A 10 -4.06 -0.14 0.27
C GLY A 10 -4.00 0.05 1.78
N GLY A 11 -4.47 1.19 2.30
CA GLY A 11 -4.58 1.43 3.74
C GLY A 11 -5.74 0.66 4.37
N THR A 12 -5.76 0.63 5.71
CA THR A 12 -6.81 0.01 6.54
C THR A 12 -8.22 0.46 6.15
N ILE A 13 -8.38 1.73 5.75
CA ILE A 13 -9.66 2.30 5.29
C ILE A 13 -10.07 1.74 3.91
N GLY A 14 -9.14 1.60 2.97
CA GLY A 14 -9.41 1.29 1.56
C GLY A 14 -9.42 -0.19 1.19
N ARG A 15 -8.92 -1.08 2.05
CA ARG A 15 -8.81 -2.53 1.78
C ARG A 15 -9.78 -3.42 2.52
N GLY A 16 -10.53 -2.90 3.49
CA GLY A 16 -11.39 -3.76 4.31
C GLY A 16 -10.63 -4.80 5.14
N GLY A 17 -9.31 -4.64 5.33
CA GLY A 17 -8.50 -5.53 6.17
C GLY A 17 -8.79 -5.41 7.67
N GLY A 18 -9.51 -4.36 8.05
CA GLY A 18 -10.18 -4.20 9.33
C GLY A 18 -11.48 -3.41 9.14
N PRO A 19 -12.34 -3.31 10.16
CA PRO A 19 -13.59 -2.58 10.05
C PRO A 19 -13.35 -1.12 9.64
N THR A 20 -13.90 -0.68 8.51
CA THR A 20 -13.75 0.69 7.98
C THR A 20 -14.07 1.75 9.04
N GLN A 21 -15.06 1.49 9.88
CA GLN A 21 -15.42 2.35 11.01
C GLN A 21 -14.23 2.59 11.95
N LEU A 22 -13.57 1.53 12.41
CA LEU A 22 -12.44 1.63 13.34
C LEU A 22 -11.27 2.37 12.71
N ALA A 23 -11.01 2.15 11.42
CA ALA A 23 -9.93 2.82 10.71
C ALA A 23 -10.14 4.35 10.57
N ILE A 24 -11.39 4.79 10.48
CA ILE A 24 -11.74 6.23 10.47
C ILE A 24 -11.67 6.80 11.89
N LEU A 25 -12.18 6.06 12.88
CA LEU A 25 -12.14 6.48 14.30
C LEU A 25 -10.72 6.56 14.86
N SER A 26 -9.77 5.79 14.29
CA SER A 26 -8.37 5.81 14.70
C SER A 26 -7.53 6.89 14.02
N GLN A 27 -8.12 7.73 13.17
CA GLN A 27 -7.39 8.82 12.53
C GLN A 27 -6.98 9.88 13.56
N PRO A 28 -5.87 10.62 13.34
CA PRO A 28 -5.46 11.69 14.25
C PRO A 28 -6.56 12.73 14.49
N PRO A 29 -6.66 13.32 15.69
CA PRO A 29 -7.60 14.41 15.97
C PRO A 29 -7.46 15.56 14.95
N GLY A 30 -8.59 16.07 14.47
CA GLY A 30 -8.63 17.14 13.45
C GLY A 30 -8.36 16.70 12.00
N SER A 31 -8.11 15.41 11.74
CA SER A 31 -7.84 14.94 10.37
C SER A 31 -9.10 14.65 9.52
N VAL A 32 -10.24 14.46 10.16
CA VAL A 32 -11.54 14.16 9.51
C VAL A 32 -12.39 15.42 9.38
N GLU A 33 -12.65 16.14 10.48
CA GLU A 33 -13.39 17.42 10.48
C GLU A 33 -14.66 17.43 9.59
N GLY A 34 -15.47 16.38 9.69
CA GLY A 34 -16.70 16.21 8.92
C GLY A 34 -16.52 15.75 7.48
N ARG A 35 -15.28 15.53 7.03
CA ARG A 35 -14.94 15.23 5.64
C ARG A 35 -14.07 13.98 5.55
N ILE A 36 -14.36 13.13 4.56
CA ILE A 36 -13.49 12.01 4.24
C ILE A 36 -13.45 11.82 2.73
N ARG A 37 -12.27 11.54 2.20
CA ARG A 37 -12.09 11.15 0.80
C ARG A 37 -11.27 9.88 0.75
N VAL A 38 -11.85 8.80 0.22
CA VAL A 38 -11.24 7.46 0.19
C VAL A 38 -11.27 6.91 -1.22
N THR A 39 -10.19 6.23 -1.62
CA THR A 39 -10.20 5.39 -2.83
C THR A 39 -10.77 4.03 -2.51
N GLU A 40 -11.92 3.69 -3.10
CA GLU A 40 -12.43 2.32 -3.08
C GLU A 40 -11.72 1.47 -4.13
N GLN A 41 -11.21 0.32 -3.70
CA GLN A 41 -10.52 -0.60 -4.60
C GLN A 41 -11.52 -1.34 -5.47
N GLY A 42 -11.22 -1.49 -6.77
CA GLY A 42 -12.11 -2.14 -7.74
C GLY A 42 -12.54 -3.55 -7.32
N GLU A 43 -11.61 -4.30 -6.74
CA GLU A 43 -11.84 -5.62 -6.16
C GLU A 43 -12.84 -5.63 -4.99
N MET A 44 -13.07 -4.49 -4.32
CA MET A 44 -14.00 -4.34 -3.19
C MET A 44 -15.35 -3.77 -3.58
N ILE A 45 -15.51 -3.24 -4.81
CA ILE A 45 -16.75 -2.56 -5.22
C ILE A 45 -17.95 -3.49 -5.14
N GLN A 46 -17.82 -4.72 -5.64
CA GLN A 46 -18.89 -5.70 -5.58
C GLN A 46 -19.29 -6.02 -4.13
N ALA A 47 -18.31 -6.17 -3.24
CA ALA A 47 -18.55 -6.50 -1.84
C ALA A 47 -19.20 -5.35 -1.06
N LYS A 48 -18.88 -4.09 -1.38
CA LYS A 48 -19.39 -2.91 -0.66
C LYS A 48 -20.65 -2.30 -1.27
N PHE A 49 -20.83 -2.42 -2.57
CA PHE A 49 -21.86 -1.70 -3.32
C PHE A 49 -22.63 -2.57 -4.32
N GLY A 50 -22.36 -3.88 -4.40
CA GLY A 50 -23.02 -4.77 -5.36
C GLY A 50 -24.52 -5.00 -5.11
N LEU A 51 -25.01 -4.76 -3.89
CA LEU A 51 -26.43 -4.81 -3.54
C LEU A 51 -26.86 -3.50 -2.86
N PRO A 52 -28.07 -2.97 -3.14
CA PRO A 52 -28.54 -1.71 -2.55
C PRO A 52 -28.53 -1.70 -1.01
N SER A 53 -28.89 -2.81 -0.37
CA SER A 53 -28.89 -2.93 1.09
C SER A 53 -27.47 -2.84 1.68
N VAL A 54 -26.49 -3.48 1.04
CA VAL A 54 -25.08 -3.46 1.44
C VAL A 54 -24.46 -2.08 1.16
N ALA A 55 -24.80 -1.47 0.02
CA ALA A 55 -24.37 -0.11 -0.31
C ALA A 55 -24.85 0.90 0.74
N ARG A 56 -26.14 0.85 1.11
CA ARG A 56 -26.71 1.69 2.16
C ARG A 56 -25.98 1.50 3.49
N ARG A 57 -25.74 0.24 3.90
CA ARG A 57 -25.02 -0.07 5.13
C ARG A 57 -23.58 0.46 5.11
N THR A 58 -22.91 0.38 3.95
CA THR A 58 -21.56 0.91 3.77
C THR A 58 -21.53 2.42 3.94
N LEU A 59 -22.46 3.14 3.30
CA LEU A 59 -22.59 4.59 3.43
C LEU A 59 -22.94 5.01 4.87
N GLU A 60 -23.83 4.27 5.54
CA GLU A 60 -24.17 4.49 6.94
C GLU A 60 -22.93 4.36 7.85
N ILE A 61 -22.11 3.33 7.65
CA ILE A 61 -20.85 3.15 8.38
C ILE A 61 -19.90 4.33 8.16
N TYR A 62 -19.73 4.79 6.91
CA TYR A 62 -18.90 5.96 6.61
C TYR A 62 -19.42 7.21 7.33
N THR A 63 -20.70 7.52 7.19
CA THR A 63 -21.32 8.71 7.81
C THR A 63 -21.20 8.66 9.32
N ALA A 64 -21.55 7.53 9.95
CA ALA A 64 -21.47 7.37 11.39
C ALA A 64 -20.04 7.51 11.90
N ALA A 65 -19.06 6.92 11.21
CA ALA A 65 -17.66 7.00 11.59
C ALA A 65 -17.09 8.43 11.45
N VAL A 66 -17.43 9.14 10.37
CA VAL A 66 -17.00 10.54 10.15
C VAL A 66 -17.57 11.45 11.23
N LEU A 67 -18.87 11.35 11.50
CA LEU A 67 -19.52 12.15 12.56
C LEU A 67 -18.89 11.84 13.92
N SER A 68 -18.69 10.57 14.23
CA SER A 68 -18.10 10.13 15.50
C SER A 68 -16.66 10.63 15.65
N ALA A 69 -15.81 10.47 14.64
CA ALA A 69 -14.42 10.95 14.66
C ALA A 69 -14.32 12.48 14.76
N THR A 70 -15.31 13.19 14.23
CA THR A 70 -15.37 14.67 14.28
C THR A 70 -15.82 15.18 15.65
N LEU A 71 -16.86 14.57 16.22
CA LEU A 71 -17.44 15.01 17.49
C LEU A 71 -16.71 14.44 18.72
N LYS A 72 -16.06 13.29 18.57
CA LYS A 72 -15.36 12.55 19.63
C LYS A 72 -14.02 12.05 19.10
N PRO A 73 -13.06 12.96 18.83
CA PRO A 73 -11.75 12.56 18.35
C PRO A 73 -11.03 11.69 19.41
N PRO A 74 -10.21 10.71 18.99
CA PRO A 74 -9.47 9.88 19.92
C PRO A 74 -8.44 10.73 20.70
N PRO A 75 -8.08 10.36 21.95
CA PRO A 75 -6.98 11.03 22.62
C PRO A 75 -5.67 10.81 21.86
N GLY A 76 -4.78 11.81 21.90
CA GLY A 76 -3.44 11.64 21.36
C GLY A 76 -2.68 10.54 22.10
N PRO A 77 -1.80 9.76 21.42
CA PRO A 77 -1.03 8.72 22.09
C PRO A 77 -0.03 9.33 23.10
N PRO A 78 0.18 8.68 24.25
CA PRO A 78 1.24 9.03 25.20
C PRO A 78 2.61 9.12 24.54
N GLN A 79 3.50 9.95 25.08
CA GLN A 79 4.85 10.14 24.54
C GLN A 79 5.63 8.81 24.45
N LYS A 80 5.51 7.95 25.47
CA LYS A 80 6.11 6.60 25.46
C LYS A 80 5.70 5.77 24.24
N TYR A 81 4.44 5.86 23.79
CA TYR A 81 3.97 5.10 22.63
C TYR A 81 4.56 5.65 21.33
N ARG A 82 4.83 6.94 21.26
CA ARG A 82 5.51 7.56 20.11
C ARG A 82 6.95 7.07 20.01
N GLU A 83 7.67 7.08 21.13
CA GLU A 83 9.05 6.58 21.23
C GLU A 83 9.15 5.10 20.83
N VAL A 84 8.23 4.26 21.32
CA VAL A 84 8.16 2.85 20.92
C VAL A 84 7.86 2.72 19.42
N MET A 85 6.93 3.51 18.88
CA MET A 85 6.61 3.48 17.45
C MET A 85 7.77 3.95 16.57
N ASP A 86 8.59 4.90 17.03
CA ASP A 86 9.80 5.34 16.32
C ASP A 86 10.82 4.20 16.22
N ILE A 87 11.07 3.48 17.32
CA ILE A 87 11.94 2.29 17.34
C ILE A 87 11.39 1.20 16.41
N LEU A 88 10.09 0.91 16.50
CA LEU A 88 9.45 -0.09 15.66
C LEU A 88 9.57 0.25 14.17
N SER A 89 9.32 1.52 13.82
CA SER A 89 9.41 2.04 12.45
C SER A 89 10.83 1.89 11.90
N GLU A 90 11.84 2.30 12.67
CA GLU A 90 13.25 2.20 12.28
C GLU A 90 13.65 0.73 12.06
N LYS A 91 13.42 -0.15 13.04
CA LYS A 91 13.82 -1.56 12.95
C LYS A 91 13.08 -2.31 11.85
N SER A 92 11.78 -2.06 11.70
CA SER A 92 10.97 -2.66 10.63
C SER A 92 11.47 -2.20 9.26
N GLY A 93 11.72 -0.89 9.11
CA GLY A 93 12.21 -0.29 7.87
C GLY A 93 13.57 -0.85 7.46
N THR A 94 14.52 -0.90 8.38
CA THR A 94 15.86 -1.47 8.12
C THR A 94 15.78 -2.94 7.72
N HIS A 95 15.01 -3.76 8.44
CA HIS A 95 14.89 -5.18 8.13
C HIS A 95 14.20 -5.44 6.79
N TYR A 96 13.14 -4.68 6.48
CA TYR A 96 12.48 -4.74 5.17
C TYR A 96 13.47 -4.39 4.05
N ARG A 97 14.25 -3.31 4.21
CA ARG A 97 15.19 -2.86 3.19
C ARG A 97 16.35 -3.83 2.97
N ALA A 98 16.89 -4.37 4.06
CA ALA A 98 17.95 -5.36 4.00
C ALA A 98 17.56 -6.58 3.15
N LEU A 99 16.31 -7.05 3.26
CA LEU A 99 15.83 -8.18 2.47
C LEU A 99 15.42 -7.78 1.05
N VAL A 100 14.70 -6.68 0.87
CA VAL A 100 14.05 -6.36 -0.42
C VAL A 100 14.96 -5.62 -1.39
N TYR A 101 15.84 -4.74 -0.88
CA TYR A 101 16.70 -3.87 -1.68
C TYR A 101 18.17 -4.30 -1.61
N ASP A 102 18.66 -4.66 -0.43
CA ASP A 102 20.11 -4.86 -0.23
C ASP A 102 20.55 -6.32 -0.49
N ASN A 103 19.60 -7.26 -0.55
CA ASN A 103 19.88 -8.66 -0.87
C ASN A 103 19.84 -8.91 -2.37
N ALA A 104 21.00 -9.21 -2.97
CA ALA A 104 21.15 -9.46 -4.40
C ALA A 104 20.29 -10.64 -4.91
N ASP A 105 20.03 -11.65 -4.08
CA ASP A 105 19.25 -12.84 -4.45
C ASP A 105 17.74 -12.59 -4.42
N PHE A 106 17.29 -11.46 -3.83
CA PHE A 106 15.87 -11.21 -3.60
C PHE A 106 15.05 -11.15 -4.88
N ILE A 107 15.56 -10.47 -5.91
CA ILE A 107 14.86 -10.35 -7.19
C ILE A 107 14.69 -11.72 -7.84
N HIS A 108 15.74 -12.54 -7.82
CA HIS A 108 15.69 -13.89 -8.36
C HIS A 108 14.67 -14.74 -7.58
N TYR A 109 14.70 -14.68 -6.24
CA TYR A 109 13.69 -15.33 -5.42
C TYR A 109 12.27 -14.85 -5.73
N PHE A 110 12.03 -13.54 -5.80
CA PHE A 110 10.72 -12.96 -6.11
C PHE A 110 10.18 -13.44 -7.46
N GLN A 111 11.02 -13.50 -8.49
CA GLN A 111 10.62 -13.92 -9.84
C GLN A 111 10.31 -15.42 -9.92
N ASN A 112 10.99 -16.26 -9.14
CA ASN A 112 10.76 -17.70 -9.14
C ASN A 112 9.66 -18.15 -8.15
N ALA A 113 9.55 -17.46 -7.01
CA ALA A 113 8.62 -17.81 -5.94
C ALA A 113 7.24 -17.15 -6.12
N THR A 114 7.05 -16.29 -7.13
CA THR A 114 5.77 -15.66 -7.43
C THR A 114 5.50 -15.63 -8.92
N PRO A 115 4.23 -15.60 -9.37
CA PRO A 115 3.90 -15.52 -10.80
C PRO A 115 4.08 -14.11 -11.38
N SER A 116 5.06 -13.33 -10.88
CA SER A 116 5.22 -11.91 -11.21
C SER A 116 5.52 -11.69 -12.70
N SER A 117 6.32 -12.58 -13.30
CA SER A 117 6.66 -12.57 -14.72
C SER A 117 5.45 -12.89 -15.60
N GLU A 118 4.67 -13.90 -15.22
CA GLU A 118 3.46 -14.33 -15.93
C GLU A 118 2.40 -13.23 -15.86
N LEU A 119 2.18 -12.67 -14.67
CA LEU A 119 1.23 -11.58 -14.45
C LEU A 119 1.55 -10.34 -15.29
N ALA A 120 2.83 -10.05 -15.53
CA ALA A 120 3.24 -8.94 -16.40
C ALA A 120 2.87 -9.17 -17.89
N ASN A 121 2.74 -10.43 -18.31
CA ASN A 121 2.38 -10.81 -19.67
C ASN A 121 0.86 -10.94 -19.88
N LEU A 122 0.07 -11.02 -18.81
CA LEU A 122 -1.38 -11.12 -18.89
C LEU A 122 -2.05 -9.75 -19.04
N ASN A 123 -3.13 -9.70 -19.82
CA ASN A 123 -3.95 -8.50 -20.02
C ASN A 123 -4.94 -8.28 -18.84
N ILE A 124 -4.49 -8.40 -17.60
CA ILE A 124 -5.34 -8.24 -16.40
C ILE A 124 -5.53 -6.76 -16.02
N GLY A 125 -4.61 -5.88 -16.43
CA GLY A 125 -4.65 -4.45 -16.12
C GLY A 125 -4.31 -3.58 -17.32
N SER A 126 -4.87 -2.37 -17.35
CA SER A 126 -4.61 -1.39 -18.41
C SER A 126 -3.23 -0.72 -18.31
N ARG A 127 -2.52 -0.90 -17.19
CA ARG A 127 -1.24 -0.23 -16.90
C ARG A 127 -0.09 -1.25 -16.84
N PRO A 128 1.10 -0.90 -17.36
CA PRO A 128 2.28 -1.77 -17.28
C PRO A 128 2.72 -1.99 -15.83
N ALA A 129 3.23 -3.18 -15.53
CA ALA A 129 3.62 -3.60 -14.18
C ALA A 129 4.79 -2.78 -13.60
N THR A 130 5.73 -2.38 -14.44
CA THR A 130 6.86 -1.52 -14.07
C THR A 130 6.65 -0.10 -14.58
N ARG A 131 7.35 0.85 -13.97
CA ARG A 131 7.50 2.19 -14.53
C ARG A 131 8.54 2.14 -15.65
N PRO A 132 8.33 2.86 -16.77
CA PRO A 132 9.39 3.04 -17.76
C PRO A 132 10.62 3.63 -17.09
N ALA A 133 11.81 3.17 -17.45
CA ALA A 133 13.04 3.88 -17.08
C ALA A 133 12.92 5.32 -17.59
N SER A 134 13.17 6.30 -16.72
CA SER A 134 13.31 7.68 -17.14
C SER A 134 14.41 7.73 -18.19
N ARG A 135 14.06 8.07 -19.44
CA ARG A 135 15.05 8.47 -20.43
C ARG A 135 15.84 9.62 -19.82
N GLU A 136 17.16 9.49 -19.75
CA GLU A 136 18.03 10.62 -19.43
C GLU A 136 17.68 11.80 -20.36
N PRO A 137 17.59 13.03 -19.84
CA PRO A 137 17.42 14.21 -20.69
C PRO A 137 18.74 14.43 -21.44
N GLY A 138 18.84 13.95 -22.69
CA GLY A 138 20.03 14.22 -23.51
C GLY A 138 20.26 13.37 -24.75
N THR A 139 19.58 12.24 -24.95
CA THR A 139 19.75 11.44 -26.18
C THR A 139 18.69 11.77 -27.23
N SER A 140 19.20 12.08 -28.42
CA SER A 140 18.56 12.80 -29.52
C SER A 140 17.21 12.28 -30.02
N LEU A 141 16.44 13.22 -30.57
CA LEU A 141 15.25 13.02 -31.39
C LEU A 141 15.56 12.05 -32.55
N SER A 142 15.03 10.83 -32.47
CA SER A 142 14.84 9.98 -33.65
C SER A 142 13.48 10.29 -34.24
N PHE A 143 13.46 11.13 -35.27
CA PHE A 143 12.33 11.24 -36.19
C PHE A 143 12.28 9.96 -37.03
N GLY A 144 11.34 9.08 -36.70
CA GLY A 144 11.11 7.85 -37.45
C GLY A 144 9.68 7.36 -37.25
N SER A 145 8.83 7.61 -38.23
CA SER A 145 7.48 7.07 -38.34
C SER A 145 7.54 5.56 -38.62
N ARG A 146 7.77 4.76 -37.59
CA ARG A 146 7.56 3.31 -37.60
C ARG A 146 6.83 2.92 -36.32
N PRO A 147 5.76 2.10 -36.38
CA PRO A 147 5.08 1.65 -35.18
C PRO A 147 6.10 0.90 -34.33
N ALA A 148 6.29 1.38 -33.10
CA ALA A 148 7.20 0.77 -32.14
C ALA A 148 6.75 -0.67 -31.89
N ARG A 149 7.41 -1.62 -32.56
CA ARG A 149 7.42 -3.03 -32.15
C ARG A 149 7.69 -3.01 -30.66
N ARG A 150 6.76 -3.57 -29.87
CA ARG A 150 6.75 -3.65 -28.41
C ARG A 150 8.05 -4.33 -27.93
N GLN A 151 9.15 -3.57 -27.91
CA GLN A 151 10.43 -4.01 -27.38
C GLN A 151 10.24 -4.07 -25.86
N MET A 152 10.19 -5.31 -25.35
CA MET A 152 10.27 -5.55 -23.91
C MET A 152 11.52 -4.86 -23.38
N PRO A 153 11.41 -3.99 -22.36
CA PRO A 153 12.58 -3.56 -21.62
C PRO A 153 13.26 -4.79 -21.03
N ARG A 154 14.58 -4.85 -21.15
CA ARG A 154 15.42 -5.91 -20.58
C ARG A 154 15.05 -6.12 -19.11
N THR A 155 14.84 -7.37 -18.75
CA THR A 155 14.53 -7.89 -17.42
C THR A 155 15.71 -7.67 -16.46
N SER A 156 15.86 -6.46 -15.92
CA SER A 156 16.62 -6.22 -14.67
C SER A 156 16.35 -4.82 -14.09
N THR A 157 15.14 -4.30 -14.22
CA THR A 157 14.77 -3.11 -13.44
C THR A 157 14.45 -3.59 -12.04
N GLY A 158 15.24 -3.18 -11.05
CA GLY A 158 15.08 -3.57 -9.65
C GLY A 158 13.68 -3.30 -9.10
N ILE A 159 13.43 -3.76 -7.86
CA ILE A 159 12.11 -3.67 -7.22
C ILE A 159 11.57 -2.23 -7.14
N GLU A 160 12.44 -1.22 -7.20
CA GLU A 160 12.13 0.21 -7.25
C GLU A 160 11.25 0.60 -8.45
N SER A 161 11.40 -0.12 -9.56
CA SER A 161 10.63 0.12 -10.78
C SER A 161 9.24 -0.52 -10.75
N LEU A 162 9.03 -1.50 -9.87
CA LEU A 162 7.79 -2.26 -9.77
C LEU A 162 6.70 -1.40 -9.12
N ARG A 163 5.50 -1.41 -9.70
CA ARG A 163 4.35 -0.72 -9.11
C ARG A 163 3.81 -1.51 -7.91
N ALA A 164 3.19 -0.79 -6.96
CA ALA A 164 2.62 -1.38 -5.75
C ALA A 164 1.55 -2.46 -6.00
N ILE A 165 0.73 -2.33 -7.06
CA ILE A 165 -0.30 -3.33 -7.38
C ILE A 165 0.34 -4.67 -7.80
N PRO A 166 1.20 -4.74 -8.84
CA PRO A 166 1.95 -5.94 -9.18
C PRO A 166 2.74 -6.53 -8.01
N TRP A 167 3.38 -5.68 -7.20
CA TRP A 167 4.11 -6.11 -6.01
C TRP A 167 3.22 -6.91 -5.05
N ILE A 168 2.12 -6.31 -4.61
CA ILE A 168 1.21 -6.96 -3.66
C ILE A 168 0.50 -8.16 -4.29
N PHE A 169 0.07 -8.02 -5.54
CA PHE A 169 -0.70 -9.04 -6.23
C PHE A 169 0.11 -10.34 -6.42
N SER A 170 1.40 -10.22 -6.78
CA SER A 170 2.28 -11.38 -6.97
C SER A 170 2.42 -12.22 -5.69
N TRP A 171 2.64 -11.57 -4.53
CA TRP A 171 2.70 -12.26 -3.24
C TRP A 171 1.36 -12.74 -2.70
N THR A 172 0.26 -12.16 -3.18
CA THR A 172 -1.10 -12.62 -2.85
C THR A 172 -1.38 -13.96 -3.52
N GLN A 173 -0.94 -14.15 -4.77
CA GLN A 173 -1.13 -15.41 -5.50
C GLN A 173 -0.47 -16.59 -4.79
N THR A 174 0.69 -16.38 -4.15
CA THR A 174 1.42 -17.45 -3.46
C THR A 174 1.10 -17.57 -1.98
N ARG A 175 0.13 -16.78 -1.49
CA ARG A 175 -0.34 -16.77 -0.10
C ARG A 175 0.73 -16.41 0.95
N LEU A 176 1.95 -16.09 0.53
CA LEU A 176 3.00 -15.64 1.45
C LEU A 176 2.72 -14.24 2.00
N LEU A 177 2.08 -13.37 1.21
CA LEU A 177 1.69 -12.01 1.62
C LEU A 177 2.85 -11.19 2.21
N LEU A 178 4.08 -11.45 1.74
CA LEU A 178 5.32 -10.85 2.25
C LEU A 178 5.23 -9.32 2.49
N PRO A 179 4.65 -8.51 1.58
CA PRO A 179 4.58 -7.05 1.76
C PRO A 179 3.71 -6.59 2.93
N SER A 180 2.87 -7.48 3.49
CA SER A 180 1.92 -7.13 4.54
C SER A 180 2.45 -7.30 5.96
N TRP A 181 3.59 -7.99 6.13
CA TRP A 181 4.10 -8.34 7.46
C TRP A 181 5.63 -8.25 7.61
N LEU A 182 6.40 -8.25 6.51
CA LEU A 182 7.86 -8.23 6.57
C LEU A 182 8.35 -7.01 7.36
N GLY A 183 9.27 -7.25 8.31
CA GLY A 183 9.84 -6.22 9.19
C GLY A 183 9.16 -6.13 10.56
N VAL A 184 7.84 -6.38 10.64
CA VAL A 184 7.08 -6.27 11.90
C VAL A 184 7.62 -7.20 12.99
N GLY A 185 7.86 -8.47 12.65
CA GLY A 185 8.37 -9.46 13.61
C GLY A 185 9.79 -9.13 14.11
N ALA A 186 10.64 -8.56 13.26
CA ALA A 186 11.98 -8.12 13.65
C ALA A 186 11.91 -6.90 14.58
N ALA A 187 11.01 -5.96 14.29
CA ALA A 187 10.79 -4.78 15.11
C ALA A 187 10.27 -5.13 16.51
N ILE A 188 9.26 -6.00 16.61
CA ILE A 188 8.70 -6.43 17.90
C ILE A 188 9.76 -7.14 18.76
N ARG A 189 10.59 -8.02 18.17
CA ARG A 189 11.68 -8.69 18.89
C ARG A 189 12.80 -7.75 19.36
N ALA A 190 12.90 -6.57 18.78
CA ALA A 190 13.90 -5.59 19.17
C ALA A 190 13.48 -4.73 20.38
N LEU A 191 12.22 -4.82 20.82
CA LEU A 191 11.74 -4.11 22.01
C LEU A 191 12.22 -4.81 23.28
N SER A 192 12.68 -4.04 24.27
CA SER A 192 13.00 -4.55 25.60
C SER A 192 11.72 -4.73 26.45
N PRO A 193 11.72 -5.60 27.47
CA PRO A 193 10.58 -5.76 28.38
C PRO A 193 10.16 -4.45 29.08
N GLU A 194 11.11 -3.56 29.37
CA GLU A 194 10.87 -2.26 30.01
C GLU A 194 10.07 -1.30 29.11
N GLN A 195 10.19 -1.45 27.79
CA GLN A 195 9.43 -0.69 26.79
C GLN A 195 8.00 -1.20 26.62
N LEU A 196 7.69 -2.41 27.11
CA LEU A 196 6.38 -3.06 27.01
C LEU A 196 5.50 -2.85 28.25
N GLN A 197 6.07 -2.39 29.38
CA GLN A 197 5.34 -2.06 30.62
C GLN A 197 4.73 -0.65 30.58
#